data_AF-A0A4S8K3B6-F1
#
_entry.id   AF-A0A4S8K3B6-F1
#
_cell.length_a   1.000
_cell.length_b   1.000
_cell.length_c   1.000
_cell.angle_alpha   90.00
_cell.angle_beta   90.00
_cell.angle_gamma   90.00
#
_symmetry.space_group_name_H-M   'P 1'
#
loop_
_entity.id
_entity.type
_entity.pdbx_description
1 polymer ?
#
loop_
_entity_poly.entity_id
_entity_poly.type
_entity_poly.pdbx_seq_one_letter_code
_entity_poly.pdbx_strand_id
1 'polypeptide(L)'
;MEKGWVAAVIAAAAALLMLGGVDARRGHDDVKVVHFDGKDCTVRLVSSPDPTCNVMTDFGGGKCGVRPHHPSVVHRGMLKYTVGPFYFTSPSCDEPETSPQEDDDD
;
A
#
# COMPACT_ATOMS: atom_id res chain seq x y z
N MET A 1 -9.69 -20.05 -44.68
CA MET A 1 -9.23 -18.65 -44.44
C MET A 1 -9.32 -18.30 -42.95
N GLU A 2 -9.02 -19.23 -42.05
CA GLU A 2 -9.37 -19.08 -40.62
C GLU A 2 -8.13 -18.86 -39.71
N LYS A 3 -6.92 -19.12 -40.21
CA LYS A 3 -5.69 -19.06 -39.40
C LYS A 3 -5.19 -17.63 -39.14
N GLY A 4 -5.54 -16.68 -40.00
CA GLY A 4 -5.09 -15.28 -39.89
C GLY A 4 -5.79 -14.50 -38.78
N TRP A 5 -7.09 -14.75 -38.59
CA TRP A 5 -7.89 -14.16 -37.49
C TRP A 5 -7.32 -14.52 -36.13
N VAL A 6 -6.87 -15.77 -35.95
CA VAL A 6 -6.43 -16.27 -34.64
C VAL A 6 -5.15 -15.53 -34.22
N ALA A 7 -4.23 -15.35 -35.16
CA ALA A 7 -3.02 -14.57 -34.93
C ALA A 7 -3.34 -13.09 -34.62
N ALA A 8 -4.32 -12.50 -35.31
CA ALA A 8 -4.72 -11.10 -35.08
C ALA A 8 -5.36 -10.88 -33.70
N VAL A 9 -6.23 -11.79 -33.24
CA VAL A 9 -6.87 -11.71 -31.92
C VAL A 9 -5.82 -11.87 -30.80
N ILE A 10 -4.86 -12.78 -30.96
CA ILE A 10 -3.78 -12.98 -29.99
C ILE A 10 -2.90 -11.72 -29.91
N ALA A 11 -2.53 -11.14 -31.06
CA ALA A 11 -1.70 -9.93 -31.10
C ALA A 11 -2.40 -8.73 -30.45
N ALA A 12 -3.71 -8.55 -30.70
CA ALA A 12 -4.50 -7.47 -30.11
C ALA A 12 -4.62 -7.61 -28.59
N ALA A 13 -4.86 -8.83 -28.07
CA ALA A 13 -4.92 -9.08 -26.64
C ALA A 13 -3.57 -8.83 -25.94
N ALA A 14 -2.46 -9.23 -26.57
CA ALA A 14 -1.12 -8.95 -26.06
C ALA A 14 -0.82 -7.44 -26.04
N ALA A 15 -1.20 -6.70 -27.08
CA ALA A 15 -1.03 -5.24 -27.12
C ALA A 15 -1.84 -4.52 -26.03
N LEU A 16 -3.06 -4.98 -25.74
CA LEU A 16 -3.89 -4.44 -24.65
C LEU A 16 -3.29 -4.71 -23.27
N LEU A 17 -2.63 -5.87 -23.08
CA LEU A 17 -1.91 -6.17 -21.84
C LEU A 17 -0.67 -5.29 -21.65
N MET A 18 -0.03 -4.83 -22.72
CA MET A 18 1.16 -3.96 -22.64
C MET A 18 0.84 -2.47 -22.48
N LEU A 19 -0.41 -2.05 -22.76
CA LEU A 19 -0.89 -0.68 -22.55
C LEU A 19 -1.52 -0.49 -21.16
N GLY A 20 -1.95 -1.58 -20.53
CA GLY A 20 -2.48 -1.58 -19.16
C GLY A 20 -1.38 -1.85 -18.14
N GLY A 21 -0.58 -0.83 -17.83
CA GLY A 21 0.25 -0.81 -16.62
C GLY A 21 -0.64 -0.83 -15.38
N VAL A 22 -1.06 -2.03 -14.96
CA VAL A 22 -1.65 -2.23 -13.64
C VAL A 22 -0.51 -2.24 -12.63
N ASP A 23 -0.11 -1.06 -12.17
CA ASP A 23 0.64 -0.91 -10.94
C ASP A 23 -0.29 -1.20 -9.75
N ALA A 24 -0.73 -2.45 -9.63
CA ALA A 24 -1.28 -2.97 -8.40
C ALA A 24 -0.11 -3.16 -7.43
N ARG A 25 0.41 -2.05 -6.89
CA ARG A 25 1.27 -2.06 -5.71
C ARG A 25 0.41 -2.44 -4.51
N ARG A 26 -0.02 -3.69 -4.45
CA ARG A 26 -0.64 -4.28 -3.26
C ARG A 26 0.48 -4.48 -2.25
N GLY A 27 0.81 -3.43 -1.52
CA GLY A 27 1.75 -3.47 -0.40
C GLY A 27 1.17 -4.31 0.73
N HIS A 28 1.36 -5.63 0.64
CA HIS A 28 1.17 -6.53 1.76
C HIS A 28 2.54 -6.94 2.24
N ASP A 29 3.19 -6.05 2.99
CA ASP A 29 4.43 -6.39 3.67
C ASP A 29 4.05 -7.24 4.89
N ASP A 30 4.13 -8.57 4.75
CA ASP A 30 4.10 -9.47 5.89
C ASP A 30 5.32 -9.16 6.76
N VAL A 31 5.15 -8.30 7.77
CA VAL A 31 6.18 -8.00 8.77
C VAL A 31 6.45 -9.29 9.55
N LYS A 32 7.44 -10.05 9.09
CA LYS A 32 7.86 -11.30 9.72
C LYS A 32 8.73 -10.96 10.93
N VAL A 33 8.08 -10.73 12.08
CA VAL A 33 8.78 -10.65 13.36
C VAL A 33 9.29 -12.06 13.71
N VAL A 34 10.57 -12.33 13.47
CA VAL A 34 11.21 -13.59 13.86
C VAL A 34 11.96 -13.36 15.16
N HIS A 35 11.62 -14.19 16.16
CA HIS A 35 12.21 -14.30 17.50
C HIS A 35 11.62 -13.38 18.57
N PHE A 36 11.02 -13.98 19.60
CA PHE A 36 10.37 -13.28 20.71
C PHE A 36 10.63 -13.97 22.05
N ASP A 37 11.32 -13.28 22.95
CA ASP A 37 11.59 -13.67 24.33
C ASP A 37 10.72 -12.80 25.27
N GLY A 38 9.43 -13.14 25.37
CA GLY A 38 8.55 -12.81 26.49
C GLY A 38 8.26 -11.34 26.89
N LYS A 39 8.77 -10.31 26.19
CA LYS A 39 8.63 -8.89 26.60
C LYS A 39 7.75 -8.07 25.67
N ASP A 40 6.78 -7.33 26.18
CA ASP A 40 5.90 -6.40 25.45
C ASP A 40 6.43 -5.88 24.09
N CYS A 41 5.93 -6.48 23.00
CA CYS A 41 6.28 -6.08 21.63
C CYS A 41 5.52 -4.81 21.23
N THR A 42 6.21 -3.89 20.54
CA THR A 42 5.58 -2.73 19.90
C THR A 42 5.97 -2.69 18.43
N VAL A 43 5.00 -2.59 17.53
CA VAL A 43 5.20 -2.52 16.08
C VAL A 43 5.02 -1.08 15.63
N ARG A 44 5.97 -0.52 14.88
CA ARG A 44 5.93 0.86 14.37
C ARG A 44 6.56 0.96 12.98
N LEU A 45 6.22 2.03 12.26
CA LEU A 45 6.92 2.43 11.05
C LEU A 45 8.38 2.76 11.35
N VAL A 46 9.27 2.51 10.37
CA VAL A 46 10.70 2.86 10.47
C VAL A 46 11.12 3.66 9.24
N SER A 47 10.91 3.10 8.04
CA SER A 47 11.22 3.74 6.78
C SER A 47 10.41 3.12 5.63
N SER A 48 10.06 3.94 4.65
CA SER A 48 9.50 3.50 3.38
C SER A 48 10.61 3.21 2.38
N PRO A 49 10.49 2.17 1.53
CA PRO A 49 11.39 1.96 0.39
C PRO A 49 11.21 3.03 -0.70
N ASP A 50 10.09 3.76 -0.70
CA ASP A 50 9.82 4.84 -1.64
C ASP A 50 10.25 6.19 -1.05
N PRO A 51 11.26 6.86 -1.63
CA PRO A 51 11.73 8.15 -1.12
C PRO A 51 10.70 9.28 -1.24
N THR A 52 9.73 9.16 -2.15
CA THR A 52 8.66 10.14 -2.34
C THR A 52 7.51 9.95 -1.36
N CYS A 53 7.36 8.74 -0.78
CA CYS A 53 6.33 8.38 0.19
C CYS A 53 6.99 7.89 1.48
N ASN A 54 7.73 8.76 2.16
CA ASN A 54 8.51 8.44 3.36
C ASN A 54 8.21 9.36 4.56
N VAL A 55 7.09 10.09 4.53
CA VAL A 55 6.65 10.88 5.69
C VAL A 55 5.87 9.97 6.63
N MET A 56 6.42 9.71 7.82
CA MET A 56 5.78 8.87 8.83
C MET A 56 4.51 9.52 9.35
N THR A 57 3.40 8.78 9.32
CA THR A 57 2.16 9.22 9.95
C THR A 57 1.85 8.43 11.22
N ASP A 58 0.99 9.00 12.05
CA ASP A 58 0.46 8.28 13.22
C ASP A 58 -0.90 7.63 12.95
N PHE A 59 -1.32 7.54 11.68
CA PHE A 59 -2.51 6.77 11.32
C PHE A 59 -2.33 5.31 11.71
N GLY A 60 -3.32 4.78 12.44
CA GLY A 60 -3.24 3.43 13.01
C GLY A 60 -2.14 3.24 14.06
N GLY A 61 -1.55 4.31 14.60
CA GLY A 61 -0.43 4.25 15.54
C GLY A 61 0.92 3.95 14.88
N GLY A 62 1.08 4.28 13.59
CA GLY A 62 2.32 4.00 12.84
C GLY A 62 3.56 4.66 13.42
N LYS A 63 3.45 5.89 13.94
CA LYS A 63 4.57 6.66 14.50
C LYS A 63 4.80 6.34 15.97
N CYS A 64 3.72 6.30 16.77
CA CYS A 64 3.78 5.99 18.20
C CYS A 64 4.04 4.51 18.48
N GLY A 65 3.63 3.64 17.55
CA GLY A 65 3.70 2.19 17.66
C GLY A 65 2.46 1.57 18.30
N VAL A 66 2.14 0.35 17.89
CA VAL A 66 1.01 -0.43 18.39
C VAL A 66 1.50 -1.66 19.13
N ARG A 67 0.93 -1.88 20.31
CA ARG A 67 1.12 -3.11 21.08
C ARG A 67 0.01 -4.10 20.75
N PRO A 68 0.33 -5.25 20.15
CA PRO A 68 -0.67 -6.28 19.91
C PRO A 68 -1.05 -6.95 21.24
N HIS A 69 -2.31 -6.78 21.65
CA HIS A 69 -2.80 -7.27 22.95
C HIS A 69 -3.12 -8.76 22.98
N HIS A 70 -3.63 -9.32 21.88
CA HIS A 70 -4.02 -10.72 21.80
C HIS A 70 -3.52 -11.35 20.48
N PRO A 71 -3.07 -12.62 20.51
CA PRO A 71 -2.71 -13.33 19.30
C PRO A 71 -3.96 -13.52 18.41
N SER A 72 -3.79 -13.35 17.11
CA SER A 72 -4.83 -13.63 16.11
C SER A 72 -4.86 -15.11 15.73
N VAL A 73 -3.71 -15.78 15.76
CA VAL A 73 -3.61 -17.23 15.55
C VAL A 73 -2.66 -17.82 16.58
N VAL A 74 -3.10 -18.90 17.23
CA VAL A 74 -2.27 -19.72 18.12
C VAL A 74 -2.22 -21.11 17.52
N HIS A 75 -1.05 -21.54 17.01
CA HIS A 75 -0.91 -22.86 16.41
C HIS A 75 0.47 -23.46 16.68
N ARG A 76 0.53 -24.62 17.36
CA ARG A 76 1.75 -25.42 17.59
C ARG A 76 2.99 -24.60 18.02
N GLY A 77 2.83 -23.71 19.00
CA GLY A 77 3.93 -22.87 19.51
C GLY A 77 4.22 -21.62 18.67
N MET A 78 3.49 -21.40 17.58
CA MET A 78 3.50 -20.16 16.82
C MET A 78 2.36 -19.25 17.29
N LEU A 79 2.72 -18.03 17.69
CA LEU A 79 1.79 -16.94 17.94
C LEU A 79 1.86 -15.98 16.75
N LYS A 80 0.75 -15.81 16.05
CA LYS A 80 0.59 -14.76 15.05
C LYS A 80 -0.17 -13.60 15.69
N TYR A 81 0.29 -12.39 15.46
CA TYR A 81 -0.40 -11.17 15.85
C TYR A 81 -0.76 -10.42 14.58
N THR A 82 -2.00 -9.95 14.48
CA THR A 82 -2.44 -9.10 13.38
C THR A 82 -2.58 -7.68 13.91
N VAL A 83 -1.87 -6.75 13.28
CA VAL A 83 -2.02 -5.31 13.51
C VAL A 83 -2.71 -4.69 12.30
N GLY A 84 -3.35 -3.54 12.50
CA GLY A 84 -3.90 -2.75 11.40
C GLY A 84 -2.81 -2.24 10.46
N PRO A 85 -3.18 -1.74 9.27
CA PRO A 85 -2.24 -1.15 8.33
C PRO A 85 -1.61 0.13 8.91
N PHE A 86 -0.37 0.37 8.54
CA PHE A 86 0.36 1.62 8.82
C PHE A 86 0.67 2.35 7.52
N TYR A 87 0.75 3.67 7.55
CA TYR A 87 0.85 4.50 6.35
C TYR A 87 2.02 5.48 6.40
N PHE A 88 2.81 5.49 5.33
CA PHE A 88 3.61 6.65 4.99
C PHE A 88 2.82 7.56 4.04
N THR A 89 3.15 8.84 4.03
CA THR A 89 2.60 9.81 3.08
C THR A 89 3.71 10.48 2.29
N SER A 90 3.34 11.13 1.18
CA SER A 90 4.20 12.07 0.50
C SER A 90 4.25 13.42 1.22
N PRO A 91 5.35 14.17 1.12
CA PRO A 91 5.38 15.57 1.49
C PRO A 91 4.53 16.35 0.47
N SER A 92 3.51 17.07 0.94
CA SER A 92 2.48 17.82 0.19
C SER A 92 1.52 16.98 -0.69
N CYS A 93 0.22 17.21 -0.49
CA CYS A 93 -0.76 17.10 -1.57
C CYS A 93 -0.80 18.49 -2.22
N ASP A 94 -0.58 18.61 -3.53
CA ASP A 94 -0.84 19.88 -4.22
C ASP A 94 -2.29 20.28 -3.94
N GLU A 95 -2.50 21.44 -3.30
CA GLU A 95 -3.83 22.02 -3.22
C GLU A 95 -4.24 22.35 -4.67
N PRO A 96 -5.41 21.89 -5.16
CA PRO A 96 -5.87 22.31 -6.47
C PRO A 96 -6.05 23.82 -6.41
N GLU A 97 -5.34 24.54 -7.28
CA GLU A 97 -5.47 25.98 -7.46
C GLU A 97 -6.97 26.33 -7.59
N THR A 98 -7.56 26.90 -6.54
CA THR A 98 -8.87 27.56 -6.66
C THR A 98 -8.65 28.80 -7.50
N SER A 99 -8.78 28.66 -8.81
CA SER A 99 -8.87 29.82 -9.70
C SER A 99 -10.01 30.71 -9.20
N PRO A 100 -9.78 32.00 -8.91
CA PRO A 100 -10.87 32.93 -8.67
C PRO A 100 -11.73 32.91 -9.94
N GLN A 101 -12.98 32.47 -9.82
CA GLN A 101 -13.98 32.79 -10.83
C GLN A 101 -14.29 34.26 -10.62
N GLU A 102 -13.59 35.13 -11.36
CA GLU A 102 -13.97 36.53 -11.50
C GLU A 102 -15.30 36.58 -12.27
N ASP A 103 -16.26 37.22 -11.59
CA ASP A 103 -17.58 37.74 -11.95
C ASP A 103 -17.92 37.91 -13.44
N ASP A 104 -19.17 37.57 -13.80
CA ASP A 104 -19.95 38.31 -14.80
C ASP A 104 -21.41 38.37 -14.28
N ASP A 105 -21.69 39.42 -13.50
CA ASP A 105 -23.04 39.96 -13.29
C ASP A 105 -23.47 40.72 -14.56
N ASP A 106 -24.56 40.30 -15.22
CA ASP A 106 -25.37 41.12 -16.15
C ASP A 106 -26.86 40.70 -16.07
#